data_AF-A0A1H6VD64-F1
#
_entry.id   AF-A0A1H6VD64-F1
#
_cell.length_a   1.000
_cell.length_b   1.000
_cell.length_c   1.000
_cell.angle_alpha   90.00
_cell.angle_beta   90.00
_cell.angle_gamma   90.00
#
_symmetry.space_group_name_H-M   'P 1'
#
loop_
_entity.id
_entity.type
_entity.pdbx_description
1 polymer ?
#
loop_
_entity_poly.entity_id
_entity_poly.type
_entity_poly.pdbx_seq_one_letter_code
_entity_poly.pdbx_strand_id
1 'polypeptide(L)'
;MIYEKIFRHAVGREAKVIIKGEKARYSNNIVVELEFLVKDTHDLNFHQPIGKNHPQYWKLKKSTPERAYYLQLEYSGVSRKEILETVKEFKLTIGSQFTFRYKTPLTERIKYLKGIRVNAASRKILMAGA
;
A
#
# COMPACT_ATOMS: atom_id res chain seq x y z
N MET A 1 9.27 11.19 9.96
CA MET A 1 10.07 11.07 8.72
C MET A 1 9.14 10.62 7.61
N ILE A 2 9.23 11.19 6.41
CA ILE A 2 8.34 10.86 5.30
C ILE A 2 9.18 10.60 4.06
N TYR A 3 8.86 9.53 3.33
CA TYR A 3 9.46 9.22 2.05
C TYR A 3 8.35 8.95 1.05
N GLU A 4 8.38 9.59 -0.11
CA GLU A 4 7.37 9.43 -1.14
C GLU A 4 8.01 9.01 -2.46
N LYS A 5 7.33 8.11 -3.18
CA LYS A 5 7.75 7.66 -4.51
C LYS A 5 6.54 7.59 -5.43
N ILE A 6 6.68 8.16 -6.62
CA ILE A 6 5.62 8.18 -7.65
C ILE A 6 6.02 7.22 -8.76
N PHE A 7 5.09 6.32 -9.09
CA PHE A 7 5.18 5.36 -10.17
C PHE A 7 4.22 5.79 -11.28
N ARG A 8 4.73 5.90 -12.50
CA ARG A 8 3.92 6.20 -13.69
C ARG A 8 3.61 4.89 -14.40
N HIS A 9 2.33 4.51 -14.42
CA HIS A 9 1.87 3.36 -15.17
C HIS A 9 1.47 3.75 -16.59
N ALA A 10 1.64 2.82 -17.54
CA ALA A 10 1.49 3.07 -18.98
C ALA A 10 0.09 3.56 -19.43
N VAL A 11 -0.94 3.44 -18.58
CA VAL A 11 -2.34 3.77 -18.91
C VAL A 11 -2.72 5.20 -18.46
N GLY A 12 -1.73 6.10 -18.31
CA GLY A 12 -1.99 7.47 -17.85
C GLY A 12 -2.40 7.58 -16.37
N ARG A 13 -2.05 6.55 -15.59
CA ARG A 13 -2.33 6.47 -14.15
C ARG A 13 -1.03 6.58 -13.37
N GLU A 14 -0.99 7.50 -12.43
CA GLU A 14 0.12 7.66 -11.49
C GLU A 14 -0.26 7.08 -10.14
N ALA A 15 0.62 6.27 -9.56
CA ALA A 15 0.47 5.75 -8.22
C ALA A 15 1.58 6.32 -7.33
N LYS A 16 1.21 6.87 -6.18
CA LYS A 16 2.14 7.39 -5.18
C LYS A 16 2.14 6.48 -3.96
N VAL A 17 3.33 6.04 -3.56
CA VAL A 17 3.57 5.33 -2.30
C VAL A 17 4.19 6.32 -1.32
N ILE A 18 3.58 6.48 -0.15
CA ILE A 18 4.07 7.32 0.93
C ILE A 18 4.43 6.42 2.11
N ILE A 19 5.65 6.53 2.60
CA ILE A 19 6.16 5.84 3.78
C ILE A 19 6.32 6.88 4.89
N LYS A 20 5.51 6.77 5.93
CA LYS A 20 5.59 7.57 7.15
C LYS A 20 6.31 6.76 8.22
N GLY A 21 7.48 7.22 8.64
CA GLY A 21 8.25 6.66 9.74
C GLY A 21 8.15 7.53 10.98
N GLU A 22 7.60 7.00 12.05
CA GLU A 22 7.58 7.60 13.38
C GLU A 22 8.60 6.91 14.28
N LYS A 23 9.61 7.66 14.73
CA LYS A 23 10.62 7.15 15.67
C LYS A 23 10.01 7.12 17.07
N ALA A 24 10.06 5.96 17.72
CA ALA A 24 9.68 5.85 19.12
C ALA A 24 10.66 6.62 20.01
N ARG A 25 10.13 7.38 20.98
CA ARG A 25 10.91 8.31 21.81
C ARG A 25 12.01 7.64 22.65
N TYR A 26 11.82 6.37 23.02
CA TYR A 26 12.69 5.63 23.95
C TYR A 26 13.28 4.34 23.37
N SER A 27 13.19 4.13 22.05
CA SER A 27 13.78 2.95 21.43
C SER A 27 14.20 3.22 20.00
N ASN A 28 15.13 2.42 19.48
CA ASN A 28 15.49 2.45 18.06
C ASN A 28 14.40 1.82 17.16
N ASN A 29 13.15 1.79 17.62
CA ASN A 29 12.02 1.32 16.82
C ASN A 29 11.47 2.48 16.00
N ILE A 30 11.28 2.24 14.70
CA ILE A 30 10.55 3.13 13.80
C ILE A 30 9.24 2.43 13.44
N VAL A 31 8.13 3.05 13.80
CA VAL A 31 6.81 2.63 13.34
C VAL A 31 6.63 3.16 11.92
N VAL A 32 6.47 2.24 10.98
CA VAL A 32 6.30 2.53 9.56
C VAL A 32 4.84 2.35 9.20
N GLU A 33 4.26 3.40 8.65
CA GLU A 33 2.94 3.42 8.04
C GLU A 33 3.10 3.68 6.54
N LEU A 34 2.43 2.87 5.73
CA LEU A 34 2.49 2.93 4.28
C LEU A 34 1.14 3.39 3.77
N GLU A 35 1.13 4.42 2.94
CA GLU A 35 -0.08 4.99 2.36
C GLU A 35 0.03 4.98 0.83
N PHE A 36 -1.07 4.66 0.15
CA PHE A 36 -1.13 4.58 -1.30
C PHE A 36 -2.12 5.62 -1.81
N LEU A 37 -1.68 6.42 -2.77
CA LEU A 37 -2.51 7.37 -3.48
C LEU A 37 -2.42 7.09 -4.98
N VAL A 38 -3.43 7.49 -5.72
CA VAL A 38 -3.47 7.44 -7.18
C VAL A 38 -3.91 8.77 -7.72
N LYS A 39 -3.54 9.00 -8.98
CA LYS A 39 -3.97 10.14 -9.78
C LYS A 39 -4.13 9.65 -11.21
N ASP A 40 -5.34 9.73 -11.74
CA ASP A 40 -5.57 9.46 -13.16
C ASP A 40 -5.27 10.70 -14.01
N THR A 41 -5.15 10.55 -15.33
CA THR A 41 -4.75 11.64 -16.25
C THR A 41 -5.64 12.88 -16.12
N HIS A 42 -6.91 12.67 -15.79
CA HIS A 42 -7.92 13.73 -15.66
C HIS A 42 -8.02 14.32 -14.25
N ASP A 43 -7.32 13.72 -13.27
CA ASP A 43 -7.34 14.22 -11.90
C ASP A 43 -6.34 15.34 -11.70
N LEU A 44 -6.74 16.34 -10.91
CA LEU A 44 -5.84 17.43 -10.51
C LEU A 44 -4.90 17.00 -9.38
N ASN A 45 -5.41 16.19 -8.44
CA ASN A 45 -4.74 15.85 -7.18
C ASN A 45 -4.70 14.35 -6.92
N PHE A 46 -3.66 13.91 -6.19
CA PHE A 46 -3.59 12.55 -5.69
C PHE A 46 -4.70 12.28 -4.66
N HIS A 47 -5.38 11.14 -4.80
CA HIS A 47 -6.44 10.72 -3.90
C HIS A 47 -6.32 9.23 -3.54
N GLN A 48 -7.12 8.79 -2.56
CA GLN A 48 -7.14 7.37 -2.20
C GLN A 48 -7.66 6.51 -3.36
N PRO A 49 -7.07 5.33 -3.62
CA PRO A 49 -7.51 4.43 -4.68
C PRO A 49 -9.00 4.06 -4.62
N ILE A 50 -9.54 3.99 -3.41
CA ILE A 50 -10.97 3.76 -3.16
C ILE A 50 -11.43 4.82 -2.16
N GLY A 51 -11.93 5.95 -2.67
CA GLY A 51 -12.58 6.99 -1.86
C GLY A 51 -14.08 6.75 -1.69
N LYS A 52 -14.76 7.65 -0.95
CA LYS A 52 -16.22 7.59 -0.69
C LYS A 52 -17.07 7.51 -1.95
N ASN A 53 -16.60 8.12 -3.04
CA ASN A 53 -17.29 8.17 -4.32
C ASN A 53 -17.01 6.95 -5.22
N HIS A 54 -16.14 6.03 -4.78
CA HIS A 54 -15.79 4.85 -5.56
C HIS A 54 -16.91 3.78 -5.46
N PRO A 55 -17.33 3.13 -6.56
CA PRO A 55 -18.42 2.14 -6.54
C PRO A 55 -18.14 0.93 -5.64
N GLN A 56 -16.88 0.71 -5.25
CA GLN A 56 -16.46 -0.36 -4.34
C GLN A 56 -16.16 0.12 -2.92
N TYR A 57 -16.47 1.38 -2.59
CA TYR A 57 -16.29 1.93 -1.24
C TYR A 57 -17.04 1.12 -0.18
N TRP A 58 -18.20 0.54 -0.53
CA TRP A 58 -18.95 -0.35 0.37
C TRP A 58 -18.15 -1.59 0.80
N LYS A 59 -17.29 -2.12 -0.07
CA LYS A 59 -16.40 -3.25 0.28
C LYS A 59 -15.38 -2.81 1.31
N LEU A 60 -14.85 -1.60 1.15
CA LEU A 60 -13.89 -1.01 2.09
C LEU A 60 -14.54 -0.76 3.45
N LYS A 61 -15.77 -0.22 3.47
CA LYS A 61 -16.55 0.03 4.70
C LYS A 61 -16.90 -1.26 5.47
N LYS A 62 -17.15 -2.37 4.77
CA LYS A 62 -17.47 -3.68 5.37
C LYS A 62 -16.23 -4.52 5.69
N SER A 63 -15.04 -4.07 5.29
CA SER A 63 -13.80 -4.82 5.46
C SER A 63 -13.15 -4.54 6.80
N THR A 64 -12.42 -5.53 7.32
CA THR A 64 -11.47 -5.28 8.42
C THR A 64 -10.38 -4.30 7.96
N PRO A 65 -9.72 -3.57 8.87
CA PRO A 65 -8.68 -2.60 8.50
C PRO A 65 -7.59 -3.18 7.59
N GLU A 66 -7.22 -4.43 7.83
CA GLU A 66 -6.27 -5.17 7.00
C GLU A 66 -6.80 -5.40 5.58
N ARG A 67 -8.03 -5.91 5.45
CA ARG A 67 -8.66 -6.16 4.14
C ARG A 67 -8.88 -4.86 3.37
N ALA A 68 -9.29 -3.80 4.05
CA ALA A 68 -9.45 -2.47 3.48
C ALA A 68 -8.12 -1.96 2.92
N TYR A 69 -7.03 -2.19 3.64
CA TYR A 69 -5.69 -1.83 3.21
C TYR A 69 -5.24 -2.60 1.97
N TYR A 70 -5.45 -3.93 1.93
CA TYR A 70 -5.17 -4.74 0.75
C TYR A 70 -6.00 -4.32 -0.47
N LEU A 71 -7.27 -3.98 -0.27
CA LEU A 71 -8.12 -3.44 -1.33
C LEU A 71 -7.56 -2.12 -1.86
N GLN A 72 -7.12 -1.20 -0.99
CA GLN A 72 -6.51 0.04 -1.47
C GLN A 72 -5.22 -0.23 -2.26
N LEU A 73 -4.38 -1.15 -1.80
CA LEU A 73 -3.18 -1.55 -2.53
C LEU A 73 -3.50 -2.19 -3.90
N GLU A 74 -4.49 -3.07 -3.96
CA GLU A 74 -4.90 -3.70 -5.22
C GLU A 74 -5.40 -2.65 -6.21
N TYR A 75 -6.22 -1.72 -5.73
CA TYR A 75 -6.79 -0.67 -6.57
C TYR A 75 -5.78 0.41 -6.93
N SER A 76 -4.68 0.57 -6.18
CA SER A 76 -3.64 1.53 -6.51
C SER A 76 -2.83 1.13 -7.73
N GLY A 77 -2.82 -0.16 -8.10
CA GLY A 77 -2.02 -0.68 -9.20
C GLY A 77 -0.52 -0.84 -8.86
N VAL A 78 -0.12 -0.51 -7.62
CA VAL A 78 1.27 -0.65 -7.18
C VAL A 78 1.61 -2.12 -7.03
N SER A 79 2.62 -2.56 -7.77
CA SER A 79 3.13 -3.91 -7.69
C SER A 79 3.94 -4.13 -6.40
N ARG A 80 4.00 -5.39 -5.96
CA ARG A 80 4.85 -5.77 -4.82
C ARG A 80 6.32 -5.34 -5.01
N LYS A 81 6.83 -5.38 -6.25
CA LYS A 81 8.22 -5.00 -6.54
C LYS A 81 8.45 -3.52 -6.22
N GLU A 82 7.54 -2.66 -6.64
CA GLU A 82 7.57 -1.22 -6.38
C GLU A 82 7.49 -0.92 -4.88
N ILE A 83 6.64 -1.64 -4.12
CA ILE A 83 6.59 -1.51 -2.65
C ILE A 83 7.93 -1.90 -2.02
N LEU A 84 8.47 -3.06 -2.39
CA LEU A 84 9.73 -3.57 -1.81
C LEU A 84 10.91 -2.65 -2.15
N GLU A 85 10.94 -2.11 -3.36
CA GLU A 85 11.94 -1.14 -3.79
C GLU A 85 11.83 0.15 -2.97
N THR A 86 10.62 0.71 -2.85
CA THR A 86 10.37 1.91 -2.03
C THR A 86 10.77 1.70 -0.57
N VAL A 87 10.44 0.53 0.02
CA VAL A 87 10.82 0.18 1.40
C VAL A 87 12.34 0.01 1.53
N LYS A 88 13.00 -0.60 0.54
CA LYS A 88 14.45 -0.75 0.53
C LYS A 88 15.14 0.61 0.47
N GLU A 89 14.69 1.49 -0.41
CA GLU A 89 15.20 2.87 -0.52
C GLU A 89 14.99 3.63 0.79
N PHE A 90 13.80 3.57 1.38
CA PHE A 90 13.53 4.18 2.68
C PHE A 90 14.49 3.69 3.79
N LYS A 91 14.73 2.37 3.85
CA LYS A 91 15.67 1.80 4.81
C LYS A 91 17.11 2.27 4.58
N LEU A 92 17.53 2.41 3.32
CA LEU A 92 18.84 2.95 2.98
C LEU A 92 18.97 4.42 3.40
N THR A 93 17.93 5.23 3.18
CA THR A 93 17.89 6.65 3.57
C THR A 93 17.96 6.85 5.09
N ILE A 94 17.33 5.95 5.87
CA ILE A 94 17.31 6.04 7.34
C ILE A 94 18.55 5.40 7.99
N GLY A 95 19.15 4.39 7.35
CA GLY A 95 20.26 3.62 7.88
C GLY A 95 19.83 2.37 8.65
N SER A 96 20.74 1.38 8.69
CA SER A 96 20.48 0.01 9.20
C SER A 96 20.35 -0.10 10.74
N GLN A 97 20.40 1.01 11.47
CA GLN A 97 20.47 1.00 12.94
C GLN A 97 19.10 0.96 13.63
N PHE A 98 18.02 0.97 12.86
CA PHE A 98 16.65 1.03 13.36
C PHE A 98 15.88 -0.27 13.09
N THR A 99 15.07 -0.67 14.07
CA THR A 99 14.12 -1.76 13.95
C THR A 99 12.81 -1.22 13.39
N PHE A 100 12.46 -1.63 12.18
CA PHE A 100 11.24 -1.18 11.52
C PHE A 100 10.05 -2.05 11.93
N ARG A 101 9.03 -1.46 12.56
CA ARG A 101 7.75 -2.09 12.87
C ARG A 101 6.68 -1.52 11.95
N TYR A 102 5.98 -2.35 11.19
CA TYR A 102 4.90 -1.87 10.33
C TYR A 102 3.59 -1.79 11.11
N LYS A 103 2.91 -0.66 11.03
CA LYS A 103 1.63 -0.42 11.70
C LYS A 103 0.52 -1.29 11.11
N THR A 104 0.63 -1.60 9.81
CA THR A 104 -0.24 -2.53 9.09
C THR A 104 0.45 -3.90 9.00
N PRO A 105 -0.27 -5.04 9.09
CA PRO A 105 0.31 -6.38 8.93
C PRO A 105 0.66 -6.67 7.46
N LEU A 106 1.64 -5.93 6.95
CA LEU A 106 2.27 -6.11 5.65
C LEU A 106 3.12 -7.39 5.66
N THR A 107 3.75 -7.67 6.80
CA THR A 107 4.88 -8.60 6.92
C THR A 107 4.48 -10.06 6.72
N GLU A 108 3.30 -10.45 7.20
CA GLU A 108 2.83 -11.84 7.10
C GLU A 108 2.34 -12.19 5.70
N ARG A 109 1.82 -11.20 4.96
CA ARG A 109 1.11 -11.41 3.70
C ARG A 109 1.81 -10.93 2.44
N ILE A 110 2.87 -10.14 2.55
CA ILE A 110 3.81 -9.97 1.43
C ILE A 110 4.33 -11.34 0.95
N LYS A 111 4.54 -12.32 1.86
CA LYS A 111 4.87 -13.70 1.47
C LYS A 111 3.81 -14.33 0.55
N TYR A 112 2.52 -14.09 0.82
CA TYR A 112 1.38 -14.58 0.05
C TYR A 112 1.04 -13.75 -1.21
N LEU A 113 1.71 -12.62 -1.43
CA LEU A 113 1.67 -11.89 -2.71
C LEU A 113 2.44 -12.61 -3.83
N LYS A 114 3.10 -13.76 -3.56
CA LYS A 114 3.62 -14.69 -4.59
C LYS A 114 2.43 -15.37 -5.29
N GLY A 115 1.71 -14.65 -6.14
CA GLY A 115 0.57 -15.25 -6.84
C GLY A 115 -0.47 -14.29 -7.38
N ILE A 116 -0.41 -13.00 -7.02
CA ILE A 116 -1.25 -11.99 -7.68
C ILE A 116 -0.67 -11.68 -9.06
N ARG A 117 -0.74 -12.67 -9.96
CA ARG A 117 -1.08 -12.37 -11.35
C ARG A 117 -2.51 -11.89 -11.28
N VAL A 118 -2.70 -10.62 -11.64
CA VAL A 118 -3.98 -9.96 -11.80
C VAL A 118 -4.81 -10.81 -12.76
N ASN A 119 -5.62 -11.72 -12.23
CA ASN A 119 -6.56 -12.48 -13.04
C ASN A 119 -7.80 -12.78 -12.20
N ALA A 120 -8.94 -12.80 -12.87
CA ALA A 120 -10.28 -12.84 -12.28
C ALA A 120 -10.49 -13.97 -11.23
N ALA A 121 -9.60 -14.97 -11.18
CA ALA A 121 -9.57 -16.05 -10.20
C ALA A 121 -9.38 -15.58 -8.74
N SER A 122 -8.67 -14.46 -8.48
CA SER A 122 -8.51 -13.94 -7.10
C SER A 122 -9.84 -13.49 -6.48
N ARG A 123 -10.90 -13.29 -7.28
CA ARG A 123 -12.25 -12.98 -6.79
C ARG A 123 -12.88 -14.16 -6.03
N LYS A 124 -12.56 -15.41 -6.37
CA LYS A 124 -13.18 -16.58 -5.72
C LYS A 124 -12.69 -16.78 -4.29
N ILE A 125 -11.41 -16.51 -4.01
CA ILE A 125 -10.85 -16.67 -2.66
C ILE A 125 -11.36 -15.54 -1.73
N LEU A 126 -11.61 -14.34 -2.25
CA LEU A 126 -12.23 -13.24 -1.50
C LEU A 126 -13.73 -13.43 -1.24
N MET A 127 -14.41 -14.29 -1.99
CA MET A 127 -15.83 -14.61 -1.81
C MET A 127 -16.10 -15.83 -0.93
N ALA A 128 -15.11 -16.69 -0.67
CA ALA A 128 -15.28 -17.95 0.09
C ALA A 128 -15.18 -17.80 1.61
N GLY A 129 -15.27 -16.58 2.14
CA GLY A 129 -15.26 -16.30 3.58
C GLY A 129 -16.38 -15.34 3.94
N ALA A 130 -17.62 -15.75 3.64
CA ALA A 130 -18.85 -15.19 4.16
C ALA A 130 -19.40 -16.13 5.23
#